data_AF-A0A961PC80-F1
#
_entry.id   AF-A0A961PC80-F1
#
_cell.length_a   1.000
_cell.length_b   1.000
_cell.length_c   1.000
_cell.angle_alpha   90.00
_cell.angle_beta   90.00
_cell.angle_gamma   90.00
#
_symmetry.space_group_name_H-M   'P 1'
#
loop_
_entity.id
_entity.type
_entity.pdbx_description
1 polymer ?
#
loop_
_entity_poly.entity_id
_entity_poly.type
_entity_poly.pdbx_seq_one_letter_code
_entity_poly.pdbx_strand_id
1 'polypeptide(L)'
;VIGLTLVAIGTSLPELATTVMAAYRNQADVALGNVIGSNMFNLLAIIGVAALVGPLPVEPKLLHYDLWVMLAASLLIGPFVFRGWRMGRAWGTVFVGLYGVYLMAILAH
;
A
#
# COMPACT_ATOMS: atom_id res chain seq x y z
N VAL A 1 -17.03 15.13 3.51
CA VAL A 1 -16.00 15.21 2.46
C VAL A 1 -14.68 15.76 3.01
N ILE A 2 -14.61 17.01 3.49
CA ILE A 2 -13.36 17.62 4.02
C ILE A 2 -12.74 16.86 5.20
N GLY A 3 -13.54 16.43 6.18
CA GLY A 3 -13.02 15.70 7.35
C GLY A 3 -12.42 14.33 6.99
N LEU A 4 -13.01 13.64 6.02
CA LEU A 4 -12.57 12.29 5.61
C LEU A 4 -11.30 12.36 4.75
N THR A 5 -11.20 13.36 3.87
CA THR A 5 -9.95 13.63 3.12
C THR A 5 -8.82 14.15 4.01
N LEU A 6 -9.11 15.02 4.98
CA LEU A 6 -8.09 15.52 5.92
C LEU A 6 -7.53 14.38 6.79
N VAL A 7 -8.40 13.50 7.28
CA VAL A 7 -8.00 12.31 8.05
C VAL A 7 -7.18 11.35 7.19
N ALA A 8 -7.64 11.04 5.97
CA ALA A 8 -6.92 10.16 5.06
C ALA A 8 -5.52 10.70 4.70
N ILE A 9 -5.42 12.02 4.45
CA ILE A 9 -4.15 12.69 4.21
C ILE A 9 -3.28 12.66 5.48
N GLY A 10 -3.85 12.94 6.64
CA GLY A 10 -3.15 12.95 7.93
C GLY A 10 -2.60 11.58 8.35
N THR A 11 -3.26 10.48 7.98
CA THR A 11 -2.78 9.13 8.26
C THR A 11 -1.66 8.69 7.33
N SER A 12 -1.70 9.08 6.05
CA SER A 12 -0.72 8.62 5.05
C SER A 12 0.48 9.58 4.87
N LEU A 13 0.36 10.85 5.24
CA LEU A 13 1.45 11.84 5.16
C LEU A 13 2.69 11.44 5.96
N PRO A 14 2.58 11.01 7.23
CA PRO A 14 3.75 10.59 8.01
C PRO A 14 4.48 9.42 7.36
N GLU A 15 3.73 8.42 6.87
CA GLU A 15 4.30 7.24 6.21
C GLU A 15 4.99 7.58 4.89
N LEU A 16 4.40 8.50 4.12
CA LEU A 16 4.99 8.99 2.87
C LEU A 16 6.30 9.75 3.17
N ALA A 17 6.30 10.59 4.21
CA ALA A 17 7.48 11.33 4.65
C ALA A 17 8.62 10.40 5.12
N THR A 18 8.32 9.38 5.95
CA THR A 18 9.34 8.42 6.42
C THR A 18 9.89 7.57 5.27
N THR A 19 9.03 7.10 4.37
CA THR A 19 9.41 6.31 3.19
C THR A 19 10.31 7.11 2.25
N VAL A 20 9.94 8.36 1.93
CA VAL A 20 10.72 9.24 1.05
C VAL A 20 12.06 9.59 1.69
N MET A 21 12.10 9.88 2.99
CA MET A 21 13.35 10.16 3.68
C MET A 21 14.30 8.94 3.67
N ALA A 22 13.78 7.74 3.89
CA ALA A 22 14.55 6.50 3.82
C ALA A 22 15.10 6.26 2.40
N ALA A 23 14.27 6.46 1.37
CA ALA A 23 14.69 6.35 -0.02
C ALA A 23 15.78 7.39 -0.38
N TYR A 24 15.64 8.63 0.07
CA TYR A 24 16.62 9.70 -0.13
C TYR A 24 17.97 9.39 0.55
N ARG A 25 17.95 8.70 1.69
CA ARG A 25 19.15 8.24 2.40
C ARG A 25 19.77 6.95 1.81
N ASN A 26 19.34 6.51 0.63
CA ASN A 26 19.73 5.23 0.01
C ASN A 26 19.42 3.99 0.89
N GLN A 27 18.45 4.10 1.80
CA GLN A 27 17.98 3.00 2.65
C GLN A 27 16.72 2.38 2.03
N ALA A 28 16.86 1.83 0.83
CA ALA A 28 15.75 1.24 0.08
C ALA A 28 15.06 0.11 0.85
N ASP A 29 15.81 -0.68 1.62
CA ASP A 29 15.27 -1.78 2.44
C ASP A 29 14.35 -1.25 3.55
N VAL A 30 14.69 -0.12 4.16
CA VAL A 30 13.87 0.54 5.19
C VAL A 30 12.61 1.14 4.57
N ALA A 31 12.73 1.78 3.40
CA ALA A 31 11.59 2.31 2.67
C ALA A 31 10.59 1.18 2.29
N LEU A 32 11.10 0.04 1.80
CA LEU A 32 10.29 -1.13 1.47
C LEU A 32 9.64 -1.76 2.70
N GLY A 33 10.40 -1.90 3.78
CA GLY A 33 9.87 -2.41 5.05
C GLY A 33 8.73 -1.55 5.59
N ASN A 34 8.84 -0.22 5.48
CA ASN A 34 7.78 0.70 5.89
C ASN A 34 6.52 0.52 5.02
N VAL A 35 6.66 0.53 3.68
CA VAL A 35 5.52 0.37 2.77
C VAL A 35 4.79 -0.94 2.99
N ILE A 36 5.53 -2.06 3.09
CA ILE A 36 4.92 -3.38 3.31
C ILE A 36 4.28 -3.46 4.70
N GLY A 37 4.99 -3.02 5.73
CA GLY A 37 4.55 -3.08 7.12
C GLY A 37 3.29 -2.26 7.37
N SER A 38 3.25 -1.02 6.90
CA SER A 38 2.07 -0.15 6.99
C SER A 38 0.87 -0.73 6.26
N ASN A 39 1.06 -1.28 5.05
CA ASN A 39 -0.04 -1.85 4.28
C ASN A 39 -0.58 -3.14 4.92
N MET A 40 0.30 -4.00 5.46
CA MET A 40 -0.09 -5.18 6.22
C MET A 40 -0.80 -4.82 7.53
N PHE A 41 -0.33 -3.80 8.26
CA PHE A 41 -0.98 -3.35 9.48
C PHE A 41 -2.37 -2.79 9.21
N ASN A 42 -2.53 -1.96 8.16
CA ASN A 42 -3.84 -1.45 7.76
C ASN A 42 -4.79 -2.59 7.36
N LEU A 43 -4.32 -3.57 6.58
CA LEU A 43 -5.14 -4.71 6.17
C LEU A 43 -5.49 -5.65 7.33
N LEU A 44 -4.54 -5.99 8.19
CA LEU A 44 -4.75 -7.00 9.22
C LEU A 44 -5.31 -6.41 10.51
N ALA A 45 -4.72 -5.33 11.00
CA ALA A 45 -5.11 -4.74 12.27
C ALA A 45 -6.33 -3.85 12.12
N ILE A 46 -6.32 -2.88 11.18
CA ILE A 46 -7.45 -1.94 11.06
C ILE A 46 -8.69 -2.65 10.54
N ILE A 47 -8.62 -3.32 9.38
CA ILE A 47 -9.80 -4.03 8.84
C ILE A 47 -10.20 -5.18 9.77
N GLY A 48 -9.25 -5.95 10.30
CA GLY A 48 -9.54 -7.06 11.20
C GLY A 48 -10.24 -6.62 12.48
N VAL A 49 -9.78 -5.55 13.14
CA VAL A 49 -10.46 -4.98 14.32
C VAL A 49 -11.80 -4.36 13.93
N ALA A 50 -11.87 -3.62 12.81
CA ALA A 50 -13.09 -2.99 12.36
C ALA A 50 -14.19 -4.03 12.04
N ALA A 51 -13.81 -5.19 11.49
CA ALA A 51 -14.72 -6.31 11.24
C ALA A 51 -15.24 -6.99 12.52
N LEU A 52 -14.49 -6.92 13.63
CA LEU A 52 -14.94 -7.44 14.94
C LEU A 52 -15.94 -6.50 15.63
N VAL A 53 -15.89 -5.20 15.34
CA VAL A 53 -16.73 -4.18 15.99
C VAL A 53 -18.14 -4.10 15.36
N GLY A 54 -18.29 -4.44 14.08
CA GLY A 54 -19.60 -4.48 13.42
C GLY A 54 -19.52 -4.60 11.89
N PRO A 55 -20.68 -4.71 11.21
CA PRO A 55 -20.72 -4.77 9.75
C PRO A 55 -20.18 -3.45 9.18
N LEU A 56 -19.08 -3.56 8.43
CA LEU A 56 -18.45 -2.41 7.79
C LEU A 56 -19.29 -1.99 6.58
N PRO A 57 -19.77 -0.73 6.52
CA PRO A 57 -20.49 -0.22 5.36
C PRO A 57 -19.50 0.12 4.24
N VAL A 58 -18.79 -0.89 3.74
CA VAL A 58 -17.83 -0.76 2.64
C VAL A 58 -18.47 -1.29 1.37
N GLU A 59 -18.20 -0.63 0.25
CA GLU A 59 -18.61 -1.14 -1.05
C GLU A 59 -18.06 -2.56 -1.28
N PRO A 60 -18.89 -3.54 -1.67
CA PRO A 60 -18.45 -4.93 -1.86
C PRO A 60 -17.29 -5.08 -2.86
N LYS A 61 -17.20 -4.18 -3.85
CA LYS A 61 -16.08 -4.09 -4.81
C LYS A 61 -14.74 -3.84 -4.11
N LEU A 62 -14.70 -2.96 -3.11
CA LEU A 62 -13.48 -2.61 -2.38
C LEU A 62 -12.98 -3.79 -1.52
N LEU A 63 -13.90 -4.58 -0.96
CA LEU A 63 -13.60 -5.78 -0.18
C LEU A 63 -13.11 -6.97 -1.03
N HIS A 64 -13.64 -7.14 -2.24
CA HIS A 64 -13.32 -8.31 -3.08
C HIS A 64 -12.20 -8.06 -4.09
N TYR A 65 -11.97 -6.82 -4.52
CA TYR A 65 -10.98 -6.51 -5.55
C TYR A 65 -9.78 -5.77 -4.95
N ASP A 66 -10.01 -4.57 -4.39
CA ASP A 66 -8.92 -3.72 -3.89
C ASP A 66 -8.15 -4.38 -2.75
N LEU A 67 -8.84 -5.06 -1.82
CA LEU A 67 -8.21 -5.76 -0.71
C LEU A 67 -7.25 -6.86 -1.19
N TRP A 68 -7.68 -7.67 -2.16
CA TRP A 68 -6.86 -8.73 -2.74
C TRP A 68 -5.71 -8.18 -3.57
N VAL A 69 -5.93 -7.09 -4.31
CA VAL A 69 -4.87 -6.41 -5.07
C VAL A 69 -3.82 -5.81 -4.13
N MET A 70 -4.23 -5.17 -3.04
CA MET A 70 -3.33 -4.62 -2.01
C MET A 70 -2.51 -5.73 -1.35
N LEU A 71 -3.15 -6.85 -1.00
CA LEU A 71 -2.49 -7.99 -0.37
C LEU A 71 -1.51 -8.67 -1.35
N ALA A 72 -1.91 -8.87 -2.60
CA ALA A 72 -1.05 -9.38 -3.66
C ALA A 72 0.15 -8.47 -3.92
N ALA A 73 -0.06 -7.15 -4.00
CA ALA A 73 1.02 -6.18 -4.19
C ALA A 73 2.02 -6.21 -3.02
N SER A 74 1.54 -6.21 -1.77
CA SER A 74 2.40 -6.36 -0.59
C SER A 74 3.18 -7.66 -0.59
N LEU A 75 2.56 -8.77 -1.00
CA LEU A 75 3.21 -10.07 -1.09
C LEU A 75 4.24 -10.12 -2.23
N LEU A 76 3.98 -9.45 -3.36
CA LEU A 76 4.88 -9.37 -4.51
C LEU A 76 6.16 -8.61 -4.17
N ILE A 77 6.08 -7.64 -3.26
CA ILE A 77 7.24 -6.91 -2.75
C ILE A 77 8.00 -7.72 -1.69
N GLY A 78 7.34 -8.63 -0.96
CA GLY A 78 7.94 -9.49 0.08
C GLY A 78 9.25 -10.20 -0.32
N PRO A 79 9.32 -10.90 -1.46
CA PRO A 79 10.55 -11.54 -1.95
C PRO A 79 11.72 -10.57 -2.10
N PHE A 80 11.49 -9.32 -2.47
CA PHE A 80 12.57 -8.32 -2.60
C PHE A 80 13.23 -8.02 -1.26
N VAL A 81 12.43 -8.00 -0.18
CA VAL A 81 12.90 -7.78 1.19
C VAL A 81 13.61 -9.02 1.74
N PHE A 82 13.02 -10.22 1.60
CA PHE A 82 13.61 -11.45 2.13
C PHE A 82 14.86 -11.92 1.37
N ARG A 83 14.93 -11.66 0.06
CA ARG A 83 16.04 -12.09 -0.80
C ARG A 83 17.13 -11.03 -0.93
N GLY A 84 16.96 -9.84 -0.34
CA GLY A 84 17.90 -8.72 -0.42
C GLY A 84 18.10 -8.21 -1.86
N TRP A 85 17.08 -8.33 -2.71
CA TRP A 85 17.20 -7.88 -4.10
C TRP A 85 17.23 -6.37 -4.15
N ARG A 86 18.28 -5.81 -4.75
CA ARG A 86 18.43 -4.36 -4.90
C ARG A 86 17.31 -3.83 -5.80
N MET A 87 16.38 -3.10 -5.19
CA MET A 87 15.28 -2.45 -5.89
C MET A 87 15.82 -1.25 -6.70
N GLY A 88 16.25 -1.54 -7.94
CA GLY A 88 16.76 -0.53 -8.87
C GLY A 88 15.66 0.20 -9.64
N ARG A 89 16.07 1.17 -10.46
CA ARG A 89 15.17 1.98 -11.33
C ARG A 89 14.30 1.13 -12.27
N ALA A 90 14.79 -0.05 -12.69
CA ALA A 90 14.05 -0.99 -13.51
C ALA A 90 12.83 -1.58 -12.80
N TRP A 91 12.97 -1.97 -11.52
CA TRP A 91 11.84 -2.46 -10.75
C TRP A 91 10.85 -1.33 -10.42
N GLY A 92 11.35 -0.14 -10.09
CA GLY A 92 10.50 1.03 -9.88
C GLY A 92 9.63 1.37 -11.10
N THR A 93 10.18 1.29 -12.31
CA THR A 93 9.42 1.50 -13.55
C THR A 93 8.37 0.41 -13.80
N VAL A 94 8.69 -0.86 -13.49
CA VAL A 94 7.71 -1.96 -13.55
C VAL A 94 6.55 -1.73 -12.56
N PHE A 95 6.84 -1.37 -11.31
CA PHE A 95 5.80 -1.09 -10.32
C PHE A 95 4.93 0.11 -10.68
N VAL A 96 5.53 1.19 -11.21
CA VAL A 96 4.76 2.34 -11.72
C VAL A 96 3.90 1.95 -12.91
N GLY A 97 4.41 1.11 -13.82
CA GLY A 97 3.64 0.56 -14.94
C GLY A 97 2.43 -0.27 -14.48
N LEU A 98 2.65 -1.18 -13.51
CA LEU A 98 1.57 -1.97 -12.89
C LEU A 98 0.52 -1.08 -12.22
N TYR A 99 0.94 -0.02 -11.53
CA TYR A 99 0.03 0.96 -10.95
C TYR A 99 -0.78 1.70 -12.04
N GLY A 100 -0.16 2.05 -13.17
CA GLY A 100 -0.86 2.63 -14.32
C GLY A 100 -1.92 1.69 -14.90
N VAL A 101 -1.61 0.40 -15.04
CA VAL A 101 -2.57 -0.63 -15.48
C VAL A 101 -3.73 -0.76 -14.47
N TYR A 102 -3.44 -0.76 -13.18
CA TYR A 102 -4.45 -0.76 -12.12
C TYR A 102 -5.40 0.45 -12.22
N LEU A 103 -4.85 1.65 -12.41
CA LEU A 103 -5.66 2.86 -12.60
C LEU A 103 -6.55 2.77 -13.83
N MET A 104 -6.04 2.26 -14.96
CA MET A 104 -6.85 2.05 -16.15
C MET A 104 -7.96 1.03 -15.93
N ALA A 105 -7.67 -0.07 -15.23
CA ALA A 105 -8.65 -1.10 -14.91
C ALA A 105 -9.80 -0.57 -14.03
N ILE A 106 -9.50 0.31 -13.07
CA ILE A 106 -10.52 0.99 -12.26
C ILE A 106 -11.30 2.01 -13.07
N LEU A 107 -10.63 2.85 -13.86
CA LEU A 107 -11.29 3.89 -14.66
C LEU A 107 -12.17 3.31 -15.78
N ALA A 108 -11.88 2.10 -16.23
CA ALA A 108 -12.68 1.39 -17.24
C ALA A 108 -13.93 0.68 -16.65
N HIS A 109 -14.09 0.65 -15.32
CA HIS A 109 -15.16 -0.06 -14.59
C HIS A 109 -16.00 0.84 -13.68
#